data_AF-A0A1C5N2Y3-F1
#
_entry.id   AF-A0A1C5N2Y3-F1
#
_cell.length_a   1.000
_cell.length_b   1.000
_cell.length_c   1.000
_cell.angle_alpha   90.00
_cell.angle_beta   90.00
_cell.angle_gamma   90.00
#
_symmetry.space_group_name_H-M   'P 1'
#
loop_
_entity.id
_entity.type
_entity.pdbx_description
1 polymer ?
#
loop_
_entity_poly.entity_id
_entity_poly.type
_entity_poly.pdbx_seq_one_letter_code
_entity_poly.pdbx_strand_id
1 'polypeptide(L)'
;MKERNITKEDLLNDEFSQWAVTTPLYNIGEQVYYLSDELKKNYPEQPWSMVAGLRHRLVHDYDGINWSIIVEVVFEDMEPFVEEVRKILFEITSTR
;
A
#
# COMPACT_ATOMS: atom_id res chain seq x y z
N MET A 1 -10.08 -7.58 3.70
CA MET A 1 -10.99 -6.85 4.62
C MET A 1 -12.46 -7.18 4.36
N LYS A 2 -13.03 -6.82 3.21
CA LYS A 2 -14.45 -7.03 2.86
C LYS A 2 -14.90 -8.51 3.00
N GLU A 3 -14.13 -9.47 2.47
CA GLU A 3 -14.47 -10.90 2.53
C GLU A 3 -14.49 -11.50 3.95
N ARG A 4 -13.73 -10.92 4.88
CA ARG A 4 -13.68 -11.34 6.28
C ARG A 4 -14.52 -10.43 7.20
N ASN A 5 -15.26 -9.49 6.62
CA ASN A 5 -16.05 -8.47 7.31
C ASN A 5 -15.24 -7.69 8.38
N ILE A 6 -13.94 -7.45 8.11
CA ILE A 6 -13.09 -6.63 8.97
C ILE A 6 -13.41 -5.16 8.66
N THR A 7 -13.84 -4.42 9.67
CA THR A 7 -14.19 -3.00 9.60
C THR A 7 -12.98 -2.10 9.86
N LYS A 8 -13.16 -0.79 9.65
CA LYS A 8 -12.18 0.23 10.04
C LYS A 8 -11.89 0.19 11.54
N GLU A 9 -12.93 0.01 12.35
CA GLU A 9 -12.84 -0.04 13.81
C GLU A 9 -12.07 -1.27 14.29
N ASP A 10 -12.31 -2.41 13.63
CA ASP A 10 -11.56 -3.64 13.91
C ASP A 10 -10.08 -3.41 13.60
N LEU A 11 -9.74 -2.88 12.43
CA LEU A 11 -8.34 -2.61 12.10
C LEU A 11 -7.69 -1.56 13.02
N LEU A 12 -8.46 -0.60 13.54
CA LEU A 12 -7.96 0.41 14.45
C LEU A 12 -7.61 -0.14 15.84
N ASN A 13 -8.37 -1.13 16.34
CA ASN A 13 -8.30 -1.56 17.74
C ASN A 13 -7.90 -3.04 17.96
N ASP A 14 -7.87 -3.87 16.90
CA ASP A 14 -7.53 -5.29 16.99
C ASP A 14 -6.13 -5.58 16.44
N GLU A 15 -5.22 -6.00 17.33
CA GLU A 15 -3.83 -6.34 16.99
C GLU A 15 -3.73 -7.42 15.90
N PHE A 16 -4.64 -8.39 15.87
CA PHE A 16 -4.63 -9.42 14.85
C PHE A 16 -4.90 -8.84 13.46
N SER A 17 -5.90 -7.96 13.34
CA SER A 17 -6.23 -7.25 12.11
C SER A 17 -5.09 -6.33 11.66
N GLN A 18 -4.45 -5.66 12.61
CA GLN A 18 -3.26 -4.85 12.39
C GLN A 18 -2.10 -5.68 11.82
N TRP A 19 -1.76 -6.80 12.47
CA TRP A 19 -0.71 -7.70 12.03
C TRP A 19 -1.00 -8.29 10.64
N ALA A 20 -2.26 -8.59 10.35
CA ALA A 20 -2.67 -9.12 9.06
C ALA A 20 -2.39 -8.16 7.89
N VAL A 21 -2.36 -6.85 8.12
CA VAL A 21 -2.09 -5.85 7.07
C VAL A 21 -0.64 -5.35 7.05
N THR A 22 0.08 -5.42 8.17
CA THR A 22 1.46 -4.90 8.28
C THR A 22 2.41 -5.50 7.26
N THR A 23 2.53 -6.83 7.19
CA THR A 23 3.47 -7.49 6.27
C THR A 23 3.11 -7.26 4.79
N PRO A 24 1.85 -7.39 4.35
CA PRO A 24 1.47 -7.03 2.99
C PRO A 24 1.80 -5.59 2.60
N LEU A 25 1.50 -4.62 3.47
CA LEU A 25 1.78 -3.20 3.20
C LEU A 25 3.28 -2.91 3.15
N TYR A 26 4.07 -3.54 4.03
CA TYR A 26 5.53 -3.48 3.98
C TYR A 26 6.05 -3.99 2.63
N ASN A 27 5.60 -5.17 2.21
CA ASN A 27 6.02 -5.78 0.94
C ASN A 27 5.65 -4.89 -0.25
N ILE A 28 4.44 -4.31 -0.27
CA ILE A 28 4.03 -3.38 -1.32
C ILE A 28 4.99 -2.19 -1.39
N GLY A 29 5.30 -1.57 -0.25
CA GLY A 29 6.24 -0.45 -0.19
C GLY A 29 7.65 -0.84 -0.66
N GLU A 30 8.12 -2.02 -0.29
CA GLU A 30 9.43 -2.51 -0.73
C GLU A 30 9.49 -2.79 -2.23
N GLN A 31 8.45 -3.41 -2.81
CA GLN A 31 8.41 -3.64 -4.26
C GLN A 31 8.32 -2.32 -5.04
N VAL A 32 7.55 -1.34 -4.55
CA VAL A 32 7.48 -0.01 -5.18
C VAL A 32 8.83 0.72 -5.11
N TYR A 33 9.57 0.55 -4.02
CA TYR A 33 10.93 1.09 -3.91
C TYR A 33 11.85 0.56 -5.02
N TYR A 34 11.76 -0.73 -5.34
CA TYR A 34 12.59 -1.38 -6.37
C TYR A 34 12.15 -1.16 -7.82
N LEU A 35 11.00 -0.53 -8.07
CA LEU A 35 10.62 -0.15 -9.43
C LEU A 35 11.69 0.77 -10.03
N SER A 36 11.99 0.58 -11.32
CA SER A 36 12.98 1.38 -12.04
C SER A 36 12.62 2.86 -12.05
N ASP A 37 13.62 3.73 -12.01
CA ASP A 37 13.41 5.18 -12.14
C ASP A 37 12.75 5.58 -13.45
N GLU A 38 13.00 4.84 -14.53
CA GLU A 38 12.35 5.05 -15.83
C GLU A 38 10.83 4.87 -15.73
N LEU A 39 10.38 3.73 -15.19
CA LEU A 39 8.95 3.48 -14.97
C LEU A 39 8.33 4.58 -14.08
N LYS A 40 8.98 4.94 -12.97
CA LYS A 40 8.46 5.98 -12.07
C LYS A 40 8.36 7.34 -12.74
N LYS A 41 9.29 7.67 -13.65
CA LYS A 41 9.27 8.90 -14.45
C LYS A 41 8.20 8.92 -15.53
N ASN A 42 7.84 7.75 -16.08
CA ASN A 42 6.79 7.62 -17.08
C ASN A 42 5.38 7.78 -16.48
N TYR A 43 5.22 7.49 -15.19
CA TYR A 43 3.95 7.62 -14.46
C TYR A 43 4.12 8.49 -13.20
N PRO A 44 4.48 9.78 -13.34
CA PRO A 44 4.85 10.65 -12.21
C PRO A 44 3.67 11.07 -11.33
N GLU A 45 2.43 10.90 -11.82
CA GLU A 45 1.19 11.18 -11.08
C GLU A 45 0.91 10.17 -9.97
N GLN A 46 1.53 8.99 -10.03
CA GLN A 46 1.35 7.95 -9.03
C GLN A 46 2.18 8.23 -7.77
N PRO A 47 1.68 7.86 -6.57
CA PRO A 47 2.29 8.21 -5.30
C PRO A 47 3.51 7.33 -4.93
N TRP A 48 4.42 7.03 -5.87
CA TRP A 48 5.52 6.06 -5.69
C TRP A 48 6.32 6.25 -4.42
N SER A 49 6.77 7.48 -4.15
CA SER A 49 7.57 7.80 -2.96
C SER A 49 6.80 7.59 -1.66
N MET A 50 5.50 7.90 -1.66
CA MET A 50 4.65 7.73 -0.50
C MET A 50 4.42 6.24 -0.20
N VAL A 51 4.10 5.45 -1.22
CA VAL A 51 3.89 4.01 -1.09
C VAL A 51 5.19 3.31 -0.71
N ALA A 52 6.32 3.68 -1.33
CA ALA A 52 7.63 3.17 -0.95
C ALA A 52 7.96 3.45 0.53
N GLY A 53 7.49 4.59 1.06
CA GLY A 53 7.66 4.96 2.46
C GLY A 53 6.95 4.05 3.47
N LEU A 54 5.94 3.26 3.05
CA LEU A 54 5.23 2.32 3.93
C LEU A 54 6.17 1.26 4.53
N ARG A 55 7.21 0.87 3.79
CA ARG A 55 8.20 -0.11 4.25
C ARG A 55 8.94 0.32 5.53
N HIS A 56 9.05 1.63 5.79
CA HIS A 56 9.74 2.11 6.99
C HIS A 56 8.76 2.35 8.14
N ARG A 57 7.55 2.83 7.85
CA ARG A 57 6.56 3.16 8.90
C ARG A 57 6.06 1.95 9.67
N LEU A 58 6.04 0.78 9.04
CA LEU A 58 5.39 -0.42 9.58
C LEU A 58 6.31 -1.34 10.42
N VAL A 59 7.61 -1.05 10.49
CA VAL A 59 8.60 -1.93 11.16
C VAL A 59 9.45 -1.23 12.21
N HIS A 60 9.54 0.11 12.17
CA HIS A 60 10.46 0.83 13.04
C HIS A 60 9.87 1.31 14.37
N ASP A 61 8.55 1.34 14.52
CA ASP A 61 7.92 1.86 15.74
C ASP A 61 6.50 1.33 15.94
N TYR A 62 6.33 0.05 16.31
CA TYR A 62 5.00 -0.55 16.52
C TYR A 62 4.14 0.26 17.53
N ASP A 63 4.77 0.89 18.52
CA ASP A 63 4.13 1.78 19.50
C ASP A 63 3.83 3.20 18.94
N GLY A 64 4.45 3.59 17.82
CA GLY A 64 4.34 4.90 17.18
C GLY A 64 3.56 4.91 15.86
N ILE A 65 3.03 3.77 15.40
CA ILE A 65 2.22 3.71 14.18
C ILE A 65 0.90 4.45 14.42
N ASN A 66 0.67 5.49 13.63
CA ASN A 66 -0.66 6.11 13.56
C ASN A 66 -1.60 5.22 12.75
N TRP A 67 -2.28 4.30 13.44
CA TRP A 67 -3.22 3.35 12.85
C TRP A 67 -4.39 4.02 12.12
N SER A 68 -4.77 5.25 12.50
CA SER A 68 -5.79 6.01 11.76
C SER A 68 -5.37 6.23 10.30
N ILE A 69 -4.09 6.54 10.05
CA ILE A 69 -3.55 6.71 8.70
C ILE A 69 -3.53 5.36 7.96
N ILE A 70 -3.16 4.28 8.64
CA ILE A 70 -3.12 2.94 8.01
C ILE A 70 -4.52 2.47 7.62
N VAL A 71 -5.52 2.74 8.47
CA VAL A 71 -6.92 2.47 8.18
C VAL A 71 -7.38 3.21 6.94
N GLU A 72 -7.06 4.51 6.81
CA GLU A 72 -7.34 5.28 5.59
C GLU A 72 -6.67 4.67 4.36
N VAL A 73 -5.37 4.36 4.45
CA VAL A 73 -4.62 3.74 3.34
C VAL A 73 -5.26 2.43 2.90
N VAL A 74 -5.63 1.55 3.83
CA VAL A 74 -6.17 0.21 3.52
C VAL A 74 -7.58 0.29 2.93
N PHE A 75 -8.43 1.18 3.44
CA PHE A 75 -9.85 1.23 3.07
C PHE A 75 -10.18 2.22 1.94
N GLU A 76 -9.39 3.28 1.77
CA GLU A 76 -9.65 4.35 0.81
C GLU A 76 -8.63 4.37 -0.33
N ASP A 77 -7.33 4.33 -0.01
CA ASP A 77 -6.28 4.59 -1.02
C ASP A 77 -5.82 3.35 -1.79
N MET A 78 -5.87 2.18 -1.16
CA MET A 78 -5.29 0.95 -1.72
C MET A 78 -6.01 0.49 -2.99
N GLU A 79 -7.34 0.53 -3.02
CA GLU A 79 -8.12 0.07 -4.17
C GLU A 79 -7.88 0.95 -5.42
N PRO A 80 -7.97 2.29 -5.34
CA PRO A 80 -7.56 3.17 -6.43
C PRO A 80 -6.11 2.95 -6.90
N PHE A 81 -5.16 2.83 -5.97
CA PHE A 81 -3.75 2.61 -6.32
C PHE A 81 -3.52 1.31 -7.09
N VAL A 82 -4.16 0.20 -6.65
CA VAL A 82 -4.07 -1.10 -7.34
C VAL A 82 -4.65 -1.01 -8.74
N GLU A 83 -5.75 -0.30 -8.94
CA GLU A 83 -6.35 -0.12 -10.27
C GLU A 83 -5.46 0.69 -11.21
N GLU A 84 -4.79 1.75 -10.73
CA GLU A 84 -3.79 2.47 -11.54
C GLU A 84 -2.59 1.59 -11.90
N VAL A 85 -2.06 0.82 -10.94
CA VAL A 85 -0.97 -0.13 -11.22
C VAL A 85 -1.39 -1.19 -12.26
N ARG A 86 -2.63 -1.67 -12.22
CA ARG A 86 -3.17 -2.60 -13.23
C ARG A 86 -3.23 -1.98 -14.62
N LYS A 87 -3.65 -0.71 -14.74
CA LYS A 87 -3.66 0.01 -16.02
C LYS A 87 -2.25 0.16 -16.58
N ILE A 88 -1.30 0.56 -15.75
CA ILE A 88 0.12 0.67 -16.12
C ILE A 88 0.64 -0.69 -16.59
N LEU A 89 0.37 -1.76 -15.83
CA LEU A 89 0.78 -3.11 -16.19
C LEU A 89 0.18 -3.55 -17.54
N PHE A 90 -1.09 -3.24 -17.79
CA PHE A 90 -1.74 -3.53 -19.07
C PHE A 90 -1.09 -2.76 -20.23
N GLU A 91 -0.76 -1.48 -20.05
CA GLU A 91 -0.11 -0.64 -21.06
C GLU A 91 1.28 -1.18 -21.44
N ILE A 92 2.11 -1.50 -20.45
CA ILE A 92 3.48 -1.99 -20.69
C ILE A 92 3.53 -3.41 -21.25
N THR A 93 2.49 -4.23 -21.01
CA THR A 93 2.41 -5.60 -21.53
C THR A 93 1.71 -5.68 -22.88
N SER A 94 0.78 -4.77 -23.19
CA SER A 94 0.09 -4.70 -24.48
C SER A 94 0.90 -3.99 -25.56
N THR A 95 1.95 -3.26 -25.17
CA THR A 95 2.89 -2.60 -26.09
C THR A 95 4.08 -3.52 -26.48
N ARG A 96 4.07 -4.79 -26.03
CA ARG A 96 5.00 -5.85 -26.46
C ARG A 96 4.33 -6.80 -27.43
#